data_AF-A0A0F9HWY9-F1
#
_entry.id   AF-A0A0F9HWY9-F1
#
_cell.length_a   1.000
_cell.length_b   1.000
_cell.length_c   1.000
_cell.angle_alpha   90.00
_cell.angle_beta   90.00
_cell.angle_gamma   90.00
#
_symmetry.space_group_name_H-M   'P 1'
#
loop_
_entity.id
_entity.type
_entity.pdbx_description
1 polymer ?
#
loop_
_entity_poly.entity_id
_entity_poly.type
_entity_poly.pdbx_seq_one_letter_code
_entity_poly.pdbx_strand_id
1 'polypeptide(L)'
;MISEFVCGKKYSGIENYFEFISRNHKRIHDEGSGEMIIRHLVIPRHIDCCSKPILDNIAKELPKAVVNIMSQYRPERKSSQYPEINRRPTSHEMQEVGNYADKLGILWKPVS
;
A
#
# COMPACT_ATOMS: atom_id res chain seq x y z
N MET A 1 17.54 -3.42 3.98
CA MET A 1 17.59 -2.76 2.67
C MET A 1 16.49 -1.72 2.67
N ILE A 2 16.83 -0.43 2.74
CA ILE A 2 15.83 0.65 2.72
C ILE A 2 15.34 0.72 1.27
N SER A 3 14.13 0.22 1.00
CA SER A 3 13.50 0.47 -0.29
C SER A 3 13.20 1.97 -0.36
N GLU A 4 13.96 2.71 -1.17
CA GLU A 4 13.63 4.10 -1.43
C GLU A 4 12.24 4.15 -2.09
N PHE A 5 11.25 4.69 -1.39
CA PHE A 5 9.91 4.92 -1.91
C PHE A 5 9.88 6.16 -2.84
N VAL A 6 10.67 6.09 -3.92
CA VAL A 6 10.86 7.19 -4.89
C VAL A 6 9.54 7.61 -5.54
N CYS A 7 8.59 6.67 -5.69
CA CYS A 7 7.28 6.90 -6.28
C CYS A 7 6.45 7.94 -5.51
N GLY A 8 6.58 8.00 -4.18
CA GLY A 8 5.90 9.00 -3.35
C GLY A 8 6.31 10.41 -3.77
N LYS A 9 7.61 10.68 -3.82
CA LYS A 9 8.17 11.96 -4.27
C LYS A 9 7.79 12.26 -5.72
N LYS A 10 7.90 11.28 -6.62
CA LYS A 10 7.59 11.45 -8.05
C LYS A 10 6.15 11.93 -8.29
N TYR A 11 5.16 11.28 -7.68
CA TYR A 11 3.75 11.56 -8.00
C TYR A 11 3.10 12.61 -7.10
N SER A 12 3.56 12.75 -5.85
CA SER A 12 2.99 13.71 -4.90
C SER A 12 3.86 14.95 -4.66
N GLY A 13 5.14 14.93 -5.02
CA GLY A 13 6.11 15.95 -4.66
C GLY A 13 6.59 15.88 -3.20
N ILE A 14 6.13 14.89 -2.42
CA ILE A 14 6.43 14.78 -0.99
C ILE A 14 7.64 13.88 -0.76
N GLU A 15 8.65 14.42 -0.07
CA GLU A 15 9.83 13.67 0.35
C GLU A 15 9.52 12.80 1.59
N ASN A 16 10.18 11.65 1.69
CA ASN A 16 10.08 10.73 2.83
C ASN A 16 8.64 10.33 3.20
N TYR A 17 7.72 10.35 2.23
CA TYR A 17 6.29 10.11 2.44
C TYR A 17 6.04 8.79 3.19
N PHE A 18 6.63 7.70 2.71
CA PHE A 18 6.43 6.39 3.34
C PHE A 18 7.03 6.34 4.75
N GLU A 19 8.23 6.88 4.96
CA GLU A 19 8.90 6.89 6.26
C GLU A 19 8.06 7.57 7.35
N PHE A 20 7.50 8.74 7.05
CA PHE A 20 6.67 9.47 8.00
C PHE A 20 5.37 8.71 8.30
N ILE A 21 4.71 8.18 7.28
CA ILE A 21 3.46 7.44 7.44
C ILE A 21 3.67 6.13 8.20
N SER A 22 4.69 5.33 7.85
CA SER A 22 4.98 4.06 8.51
C SER A 22 5.37 4.25 9.97
N ARG A 23 6.14 5.30 10.29
CA ARG A 23 6.48 5.67 11.67
C ARG A 23 5.23 6.00 12.48
N ASN A 24 4.31 6.80 11.90
CA ASN A 24 3.09 7.19 12.59
C ASN A 24 2.12 6.01 12.75
N HIS A 25 1.98 5.15 11.72
CA HIS A 25 1.20 3.92 11.81
C HIS A 25 1.70 3.02 12.93
N LYS A 26 3.03 2.87 13.07
CA LYS A 26 3.63 2.08 14.16
C LYS A 26 3.27 2.63 15.53
N ARG A 27 3.38 3.95 15.74
CA ARG A 27 2.95 4.58 17.00
C ARG A 27 1.47 4.33 17.30
N ILE A 28 0.60 4.47 16.30
CA ILE A 28 -0.84 4.21 16.46
C ILE A 28 -1.10 2.74 16.81
N HIS A 29 -0.39 1.81 16.16
CA HIS A 29 -0.51 0.38 16.43
C HIS A 29 -0.01 0.01 17.84
N ASP A 30 1.13 0.57 18.27
CA ASP A 30 1.80 0.20 19.51
C ASP A 30 1.18 0.89 20.74
N GLU A 31 0.73 2.14 20.61
CA GLU A 31 0.27 2.98 21.71
C GLU A 31 -1.25 3.26 21.69
N GLY A 32 -1.92 3.02 20.56
CA GLY A 32 -3.35 3.28 20.40
C GLY A 32 -4.27 2.19 20.95
N SER A 33 -5.52 2.15 20.50
CA SER A 33 -6.50 1.13 20.91
C SER A 33 -6.16 -0.29 20.43
N GLY A 34 -5.13 -0.44 19.59
CA GLY A 34 -4.77 -1.70 18.93
C GLY A 34 -5.69 -2.08 17.75
N GLU A 35 -6.75 -1.32 17.50
CA GLU A 35 -7.70 -1.52 16.39
C GLU A 35 -7.34 -0.61 15.22
N MET A 36 -6.76 -1.18 14.16
CA MET A 36 -6.31 -0.43 13.00
C MET A 36 -6.76 -1.09 11.70
N ILE A 37 -7.36 -0.30 10.80
CA ILE A 37 -7.63 -0.69 9.42
C ILE A 37 -6.77 0.12 8.46
N ILE A 38 -5.97 -0.57 7.64
CA ILE A 38 -5.14 0.04 6.60
C ILE A 38 -5.83 -0.14 5.26
N ARG A 39 -6.12 0.98 4.58
CA ARG A 39 -6.72 0.97 3.25
C ARG A 39 -5.61 1.05 2.20
N HIS A 40 -5.25 -0.09 1.61
CA HIS A 40 -4.18 -0.19 0.62
C HIS A 40 -4.74 -0.03 -0.79
N LEU A 41 -4.53 1.15 -1.38
CA LEU A 41 -4.94 1.42 -2.76
C LEU A 41 -3.89 0.88 -3.73
N VAL A 42 -4.27 -0.07 -4.57
CA VAL A 42 -3.35 -0.62 -5.58
C VAL A 42 -3.19 0.37 -6.74
N ILE A 43 -1.95 0.78 -6.97
CA ILE A 43 -1.57 1.66 -8.08
C ILE A 43 -1.05 0.79 -9.24
N PRO A 44 -1.57 0.97 -10.47
CA PRO A 44 -1.10 0.23 -11.65
C PRO A 44 0.42 0.39 -11.86
N ARG A 45 1.10 -0.68 -12.30
CA ARG A 45 2.56 -0.76 -12.52
C ARG A 45 3.44 -0.52 -11.29
N HIS A 46 2.85 -0.43 -10.09
CA HIS A 46 3.55 -0.17 -8.83
C HIS A 46 3.35 -1.31 -7.82
N ILE A 47 3.44 -2.55 -8.30
CA ILE A 47 3.26 -3.74 -7.47
C ILE A 47 4.55 -4.04 -6.70
N ASP A 48 5.66 -4.25 -7.42
CA ASP A 48 6.95 -4.61 -6.82
C ASP A 48 7.62 -3.48 -6.05
N CYS A 49 7.56 -2.26 -6.55
CA CYS A 49 8.25 -1.12 -5.93
C CYS A 49 7.45 -0.42 -4.83
N CYS A 50 6.13 -0.65 -4.76
CA CYS A 50 5.27 -0.03 -3.73
C CYS A 50 4.46 -1.06 -2.96
N SER A 51 3.54 -1.78 -3.62
CA SER A 51 2.57 -2.61 -2.89
C SER A 51 3.23 -3.73 -2.07
N LYS A 52 4.16 -4.49 -2.65
CA LYS A 52 4.85 -5.58 -1.94
C LYS A 52 5.68 -5.06 -0.75
N PRO A 53 6.56 -4.04 -0.91
CA PRO A 53 7.29 -3.46 0.22
C PRO A 53 6.40 -2.88 1.32
N ILE A 54 5.26 -2.26 0.96
CA ILE A 54 4.29 -1.77 1.93
C ILE A 54 3.68 -2.93 2.72
N LEU A 55 3.28 -4.01 2.04
CA LEU A 55 2.73 -5.20 2.70
C LEU A 55 3.78 -5.89 3.59
N ASP A 56 5.04 -5.97 3.15
CA ASP A 56 6.14 -6.47 3.99
C ASP A 56 6.28 -5.66 5.28
N ASN A 57 6.22 -4.33 5.17
CA ASN A 57 6.28 -3.45 6.33
C ASN A 57 5.08 -3.63 7.26
N ILE A 58 3.86 -3.76 6.71
CA ILE A 58 2.65 -4.00 7.51
C ILE A 58 2.74 -5.33 8.24
N ALA A 59 3.08 -6.43 7.53
CA ALA A 59 3.20 -7.75 8.15
C ALA A 59 4.23 -7.78 9.27
N LYS A 60 5.34 -7.04 9.10
CA LYS A 60 6.43 -7.00 10.07
C LYS A 60 6.15 -6.08 11.27
N GLU A 61 5.67 -4.87 11.01
CA GLU A 61 5.61 -3.80 12.02
C GLU A 61 4.21 -3.61 12.60
N LEU A 62 3.16 -4.08 11.90
CA LEU A 62 1.74 -3.84 12.24
C LEU A 62 0.92 -5.15 12.23
N PRO A 63 1.35 -6.22 12.94
CA PRO A 63 0.77 -7.57 12.80
C PRO A 63 -0.71 -7.71 13.18
N LYS A 64 -1.29 -6.73 13.90
CA LYS A 64 -2.72 -6.74 14.28
C LYS A 64 -3.60 -5.92 13.33
N ALA A 65 -3.01 -5.22 12.35
CA ALA A 65 -3.77 -4.39 11.45
C ALA A 65 -4.55 -5.24 10.42
N VAL A 66 -5.80 -4.87 10.19
CA VAL A 66 -6.60 -5.41 9.09
C VAL A 66 -6.31 -4.58 7.84
N VAL A 67 -6.10 -5.22 6.69
CA VAL A 67 -5.74 -4.53 5.44
C VAL A 67 -6.86 -4.65 4.42
N ASN A 68 -7.46 -3.54 4.02
CA ASN A 68 -8.40 -3.50 2.90
C ASN A 68 -7.65 -3.20 1.59
N ILE A 69 -7.44 -4.22 0.74
CA ILE A 69 -6.80 -4.07 -0.57
C ILE A 69 -7.84 -3.65 -1.61
N MET A 70 -7.64 -2.49 -2.24
CA MET A 70 -8.65 -1.85 -3.07
C MET A 70 -8.17 -1.54 -4.48
N SER A 71 -9.02 -1.85 -5.47
CA SER A 71 -8.86 -1.50 -6.89
C SER A 71 -9.38 -0.10 -7.25
N GLN A 72 -9.72 0.71 -6.24
CA GLN A 72 -10.47 1.96 -6.38
C GLN A 72 -9.64 3.14 -6.91
N TYR A 73 -8.41 2.90 -7.36
CA TYR A 73 -7.58 3.95 -7.93
C TYR A 73 -8.24 4.47 -9.22
N ARG A 74 -8.48 5.79 -9.26
CA ARG A 74 -9.02 6.48 -10.42
C ARG A 74 -7.97 7.47 -10.92
N PRO A 75 -7.51 7.34 -12.17
CA PRO A 75 -6.60 8.33 -12.73
C PRO A 75 -7.36 9.63 -12.95
N GLU A 76 -7.08 10.63 -12.10
CA GLU A 76 -7.67 11.95 -12.20
C GLU A 76 -6.60 13.04 -12.25
N ARG A 77 -6.98 14.22 -12.74
CA ARG A 77 -6.19 15.46 -12.68
C ARG A 77 -4.79 15.34 -13.32
N LYS A 78 -3.71 15.35 -12.52
CA LYS A 78 -2.32 15.30 -13.03
C LYS A 78 -1.87 13.90 -13.45
N SER A 79 -2.66 12.85 -13.20
CA SER A 79 -2.32 11.48 -13.61
C SER A 79 -2.10 11.32 -15.11
N SER A 80 -2.74 12.16 -15.95
CA SER A 80 -2.50 12.20 -17.39
C SER A 80 -1.05 12.52 -17.78
N GLN A 81 -0.27 13.13 -16.88
CA GLN A 81 1.16 13.41 -17.05
C GLN A 81 2.03 12.17 -16.79
N TYR A 82 1.45 11.10 -16.26
CA TYR A 82 2.14 9.87 -15.86
C TYR A 82 1.46 8.66 -16.53
N PRO A 83 1.81 8.35 -17.79
CA PRO A 83 1.14 7.29 -18.57
C PRO A 83 1.09 5.93 -17.87
N GLU A 84 2.10 5.61 -17.06
CA GLU A 84 2.21 4.38 -16.28
C GLU A 84 1.12 4.21 -15.21
N ILE A 85 0.62 5.33 -14.67
CA ILE A 85 -0.49 5.35 -13.70
C ILE A 85 -1.79 5.91 -14.26
N ASN A 86 -1.85 6.30 -15.53
CA ASN A 86 -3.06 6.87 -16.14
C ASN A 86 -4.11 5.79 -16.53
N ARG A 87 -4.35 4.82 -15.65
CA ARG A 87 -5.35 3.76 -15.82
C ARG A 87 -5.76 3.18 -14.47
N ARG A 88 -6.78 2.32 -14.45
CA ARG A 88 -7.08 1.50 -13.27
C ARG A 88 -6.12 0.30 -13.18
N PRO A 89 -5.87 -0.25 -11.97
CA PRO A 89 -5.17 -1.53 -11.84
C PRO A 89 -5.96 -2.64 -12.54
N THR A 90 -5.24 -3.56 -13.18
CA THR A 90 -5.80 -4.75 -13.83
C THR A 90 -6.21 -5.78 -12.79
N SER A 91 -7.08 -6.73 -13.17
CA SER A 91 -7.39 -7.88 -12.33
C SER A 91 -6.15 -8.69 -11.96
N HIS A 92 -5.18 -8.81 -12.86
CA HIS A 92 -3.90 -9.48 -12.61
C HIS A 92 -3.09 -8.77 -11.52
N GLU A 93 -2.95 -7.45 -11.59
CA GLU A 93 -2.27 -6.66 -10.56
C GLU A 93 -2.97 -6.78 -9.20
N MET A 94 -4.31 -6.77 -9.18
CA MET A 94 -5.08 -6.97 -7.95
C MET A 94 -4.85 -8.38 -7.38
N GLN A 95 -4.87 -9.40 -8.23
CA GLN A 95 -4.62 -10.79 -7.84
C GLN A 95 -3.20 -10.95 -7.30
N GLU A 96 -2.21 -10.31 -7.92
CA GLU A 96 -0.83 -10.38 -7.50
C GLU A 96 -0.63 -9.79 -6.10
N VAL A 97 -1.21 -8.62 -5.83
CA VAL A 97 -1.15 -7.99 -4.50
C VAL A 97 -1.88 -8.83 -3.46
N GLY A 98 -3.07 -9.34 -3.79
CA GLY A 98 -3.84 -10.21 -2.90
C GLY A 98 -3.11 -11.51 -2.56
N ASN A 99 -2.56 -12.19 -3.56
CA ASN A 99 -1.76 -13.41 -3.38
C ASN A 99 -0.50 -13.14 -2.54
N TYR A 100 0.09 -11.94 -2.65
CA TYR A 100 1.23 -11.56 -1.82
C TYR A 100 0.82 -11.33 -0.36
N ALA A 101 -0.31 -10.67 -0.13
CA ALA A 101 -0.87 -10.51 1.21
C ALA A 101 -1.22 -11.86 1.86
N ASP A 102 -1.76 -12.81 1.09
CA ASP A 102 -1.99 -14.19 1.53
C ASP A 102 -0.68 -14.87 1.98
N LYS A 103 0.39 -14.73 1.18
CA LYS A 103 1.71 -15.30 1.52
C LYS A 103 2.29 -14.74 2.82
N LEU A 104 2.01 -13.48 3.12
CA LEU A 104 2.45 -12.80 4.33
C LEU A 104 1.54 -13.06 5.55
N GLY A 105 0.42 -13.77 5.38
CA GLY A 105 -0.56 -14.03 6.44
C GLY A 105 -1.33 -12.78 6.89
N ILE A 106 -1.43 -11.76 6.03
CA ILE A 106 -2.15 -10.52 6.34
C ILE A 106 -3.66 -10.79 6.31
N LEU A 107 -4.38 -10.29 7.31
CA LEU A 107 -5.84 -10.31 7.32
C LEU A 107 -6.39 -9.26 6.34
N TRP A 108 -6.64 -9.67 5.09
CA TRP A 108 -7.12 -8.76 4.05
C TRP A 108 -8.42 -9.16 3.35
N LYS A 109 -8.80 -10.43 3.43
CA LYS A 109 -10.07 -10.93 2.90
C LYS A 109 -11.17 -10.71 3.95
N PRO A 110 -12.39 -10.36 3.54
CA PRO A 110 -13.53 -10.47 4.43
C PRO A 110 -13.66 -11.94 4.87
N VAL A 111 -13.93 -12.15 6.15
CA VAL A 111 -14.30 -13.48 6.67
C VAL A 111 -15.70 -13.76 6.13
N SER A 112 -15.79 -14.63 5.12
CA SER A 112 -17.05 -15.14 4.58
C SER A 112 -17.57 -16.31 5.41
#